data_AF-A0A353YVT7-F1
#
_entry.id   AF-A0A353YVT7-F1
#
_cell.length_a   1.000
_cell.length_b   1.000
_cell.length_c   1.000
_cell.angle_alpha   90.00
_cell.angle_beta   90.00
_cell.angle_gamma   90.00
#
_symmetry.space_group_name_H-M   'P 1'
#
loop_
_entity.id
_entity.type
_entity.pdbx_description
1 polymer ?
#
loop_
_entity_poly.entity_id
_entity_poly.type
_entity_poly.pdbx_seq_one_letter_code
_entity_poly.pdbx_strand_id
1 'polypeptide(L)'
;MAIWTTDMNDEYIETLYIAKSIGKGVFEHGDKSSGKWQPGALRRPAALPVWSHSRNVQEADGLYIPTQETAMPDAVTGATPPGSFLLKTRLAQETPNEFKIWFEINQPWDWNAFWTNNKYPDDENYKTSSQPSLVYSSTIKQNTSETTQLVLVGHGHYNGKDGSINTDLSTITTAKMITESIEVKIE
;
A
#
# COMPACT_ATOMS: atom_id res chain seq x y z
N MET A 1 -4.36 0.58 1.19
CA MET A 1 -3.53 1.78 1.38
C MET A 1 -2.53 1.51 2.50
N ALA A 2 -1.29 1.96 2.32
CA ALA A 2 -0.22 1.95 3.31
C ALA A 2 0.47 3.32 3.36
N ILE A 3 0.96 3.69 4.54
CA ILE A 3 1.83 4.84 4.77
C ILE A 3 3.00 4.34 5.61
N TRP A 4 4.22 4.54 5.15
CA TRP A 4 5.42 4.10 5.86
C TRP A 4 6.58 5.04 5.61
N THR A 5 7.67 4.82 6.34
CA THR A 5 8.90 5.59 6.21
C THR A 5 10.07 4.68 5.88
N THR A 6 11.02 5.23 5.12
CA THR A 6 12.33 4.63 4.89
C THR A 6 13.42 5.65 5.20
N ASP A 7 14.63 5.16 5.42
CA ASP A 7 15.80 6.04 5.40
C ASP A 7 16.10 6.53 3.97
N MET A 8 17.21 7.25 3.81
CA MET A 8 17.62 7.76 2.50
C MET A 8 18.22 6.69 1.57
N ASN A 9 18.54 5.50 2.09
CA ASN A 9 18.98 4.32 1.34
C ASN A 9 17.82 3.38 0.96
N ASP A 10 16.57 3.82 1.19
CA ASP A 10 15.35 3.03 0.97
C ASP A 10 15.19 1.82 1.91
N GLU A 11 15.92 1.81 3.04
CA GLU A 11 15.73 0.84 4.11
C GLU A 11 14.50 1.19 4.95
N TYR A 12 13.59 0.22 5.13
CA TYR A 12 12.35 0.41 5.89
C TYR A 12 12.64 0.77 7.35
N ILE A 13 11.98 1.84 7.83
CA ILE A 13 12.02 2.26 9.23
C ILE A 13 10.77 1.75 9.94
N GLU A 14 9.59 2.24 9.56
CA GLU A 14 8.34 1.83 10.19
C GLU A 14 7.10 2.13 9.33
N THR A 15 6.04 1.37 9.58
CA THR A 15 4.71 1.57 9.01
C THR A 15 3.93 2.49 9.93
N LEU A 16 3.45 3.61 9.38
CA LEU A 16 2.63 4.59 10.09
C LEU A 16 1.14 4.25 10.03
N TYR A 17 0.73 3.64 8.92
CA TYR A 17 -0.64 3.22 8.70
C TYR A 17 -0.70 2.10 7.66
N ILE A 18 -1.56 1.12 7.88
CA ILE A 18 -1.90 0.08 6.91
C ILE A 18 -3.40 -0.23 7.00
N ALA A 19 -4.05 -0.39 5.84
CA ALA A 19 -5.44 -0.84 5.80
C ALA A 19 -5.59 -2.18 6.53
N LYS A 20 -6.53 -2.27 7.48
CA LYS A 20 -6.70 -3.39 8.40
C LYS A 20 -6.82 -4.73 7.68
N SER A 21 -7.52 -4.78 6.54
CA SER A 21 -7.68 -6.01 5.78
C SER A 21 -6.35 -6.59 5.28
N ILE A 22 -5.43 -5.71 4.84
CA ILE A 22 -4.09 -6.10 4.41
C ILE A 22 -3.19 -6.37 5.61
N GLY A 23 -3.19 -5.47 6.60
CA GLY A 23 -2.33 -5.59 7.77
C GLY A 23 -2.62 -6.81 8.64
N LYS A 24 -3.87 -7.30 8.65
CA LYS A 24 -4.29 -8.48 9.43
C LYS A 24 -4.42 -9.76 8.60
N GLY A 25 -4.35 -9.68 7.27
CA GLY A 25 -4.62 -10.81 6.37
C GLY A 25 -6.06 -11.33 6.45
N VAL A 26 -7.02 -10.47 6.82
CA VAL A 26 -8.45 -10.82 6.98
C VAL A 26 -9.31 -9.86 6.19
N PHE A 27 -10.12 -10.39 5.28
CA PHE A 27 -11.09 -9.59 4.52
C PHE A 27 -12.49 -9.91 4.99
N GLU A 28 -13.37 -8.90 5.07
CA GLU A 28 -14.77 -9.06 5.52
C GLU A 28 -15.59 -10.03 4.67
N HIS A 29 -15.14 -10.24 3.43
CA HIS A 29 -15.74 -11.16 2.46
C HIS A 29 -14.72 -12.22 1.99
N GLY A 30 -13.86 -12.66 2.91
CA GLY A 30 -12.76 -13.58 2.66
C GLY A 30 -13.15 -15.05 2.67
N ASP A 31 -14.23 -15.43 3.37
CA ASP A 31 -14.73 -16.80 3.45
C ASP A 31 -16.13 -16.92 2.82
N LYS A 32 -16.28 -17.93 1.95
CA LYS A 32 -17.54 -18.30 1.29
C LYS A 32 -17.93 -19.77 1.51
N SER A 33 -17.18 -20.51 2.33
CA SER A 33 -17.34 -21.95 2.55
C SER A 33 -18.73 -22.30 3.09
N SER A 34 -19.36 -21.39 3.84
CA SER A 34 -20.69 -21.54 4.42
C SER A 34 -21.83 -21.10 3.49
N GLY A 35 -21.54 -20.69 2.25
CA GLY A 35 -22.53 -20.09 1.34
C GLY A 35 -22.97 -18.67 1.72
N LYS A 36 -22.40 -18.10 2.79
CA LYS A 36 -22.57 -16.70 3.20
C LYS A 36 -21.21 -16.00 3.14
N TRP A 37 -21.24 -14.70 2.89
CA TRP A 37 -20.05 -13.87 2.97
C TRP A 37 -19.66 -13.65 4.43
N GLN A 38 -18.48 -14.15 4.81
CA GLN A 38 -17.96 -14.02 6.16
C GLN A 38 -16.51 -13.50 6.14
N PRO A 39 -16.06 -12.86 7.24
CA PRO A 39 -14.66 -12.53 7.40
C PRO A 39 -13.80 -13.79 7.33
N GLY A 40 -12.74 -13.75 6.53
CA GLY A 40 -11.89 -14.92 6.28
C GLY A 40 -10.45 -14.54 5.98
N ALA A 41 -9.56 -15.50 6.21
CA ALA A 41 -8.15 -15.36 5.85
C ALA A 41 -8.03 -15.22 4.33
N LEU A 42 -7.50 -14.08 3.89
CA LEU A 42 -7.33 -13.77 2.49
C LEU A 42 -6.19 -12.77 2.33
N ARG A 43 -5.30 -13.02 1.37
CA ARG A 43 -4.19 -12.13 1.04
C ARG A 43 -4.26 -11.71 -0.41
N ARG A 44 -3.87 -10.46 -0.68
CA ARG A 44 -3.89 -9.82 -2.00
C ARG A 44 -2.54 -9.15 -2.25
N PRO A 45 -1.50 -9.88 -2.69
CA PRO A 45 -0.16 -9.33 -2.90
C PRO A 45 -0.14 -8.19 -3.93
N ALA A 46 -1.01 -8.22 -4.94
CA ALA A 46 -1.16 -7.15 -5.91
C ALA A 46 -1.66 -5.81 -5.33
N ALA A 47 -2.22 -5.81 -4.11
CA ALA A 47 -2.85 -4.63 -3.54
C ALA A 47 -1.83 -3.58 -3.07
N LEU A 48 -0.75 -4.01 -2.41
CA LEU A 48 0.28 -3.11 -1.84
C LEU A 48 1.69 -3.75 -1.92
N PRO A 49 2.17 -4.07 -3.13
CA PRO A 49 3.45 -4.75 -3.31
C PRO A 49 4.65 -3.93 -2.87
N VAL A 50 4.64 -2.61 -3.05
CA VAL A 50 5.83 -1.79 -2.74
C VAL A 50 6.02 -1.69 -1.23
N TRP A 51 4.96 -1.45 -0.47
CA TRP A 51 5.00 -1.46 0.99
C TRP A 51 5.42 -2.81 1.55
N SER A 52 4.81 -3.90 1.07
CA SER A 52 5.07 -5.24 1.62
C SER A 52 6.50 -5.69 1.39
N HIS A 53 7.04 -5.47 0.20
CA HIS A 53 8.45 -5.76 -0.10
C HIS A 53 9.42 -4.79 0.61
N SER A 54 9.05 -3.51 0.80
CA SER A 54 9.88 -2.55 1.55
C SER A 54 10.14 -3.04 2.98
N ARG A 55 9.13 -3.63 3.64
CA ARG A 55 9.29 -4.25 4.97
C ARG A 55 10.28 -5.39 5.02
N ASN A 56 10.52 -6.04 3.88
CA ASN A 56 11.40 -7.19 3.73
C ASN A 56 11.12 -8.35 4.71
N VAL A 57 9.85 -8.58 5.05
CA VAL A 57 9.40 -9.72 5.88
C VAL A 57 8.73 -10.74 4.97
N GLN A 58 9.44 -11.84 4.67
CA GLN A 58 8.91 -12.92 3.85
C GLN A 58 8.21 -13.98 4.71
N GLU A 59 6.99 -14.31 4.34
CA GLU A 59 6.17 -15.34 4.96
C GLU A 59 6.57 -16.75 4.50
N ALA A 60 6.08 -17.78 5.20
CA ALA A 60 6.40 -19.18 4.89
C ALA A 60 6.02 -19.61 3.46
N ASP A 61 5.03 -18.95 2.84
CA ASP A 61 4.60 -19.20 1.46
C ASP A 61 5.29 -18.30 0.42
N GLY A 62 6.28 -17.52 0.83
CA GLY A 62 7.09 -16.66 -0.03
C GLY A 62 6.50 -15.28 -0.30
N LEU A 63 5.26 -15.00 0.13
CA LEU A 63 4.65 -13.68 0.03
C LEU A 63 5.23 -12.71 1.08
N TYR A 64 5.15 -11.42 0.81
CA TYR A 64 5.58 -10.36 1.75
C TYR A 64 4.40 -9.69 2.48
N ILE A 65 3.16 -10.02 2.10
CA ILE A 65 1.95 -9.57 2.79
C ILE A 65 1.72 -10.45 4.03
N PRO A 66 1.47 -9.85 5.22
CA PRO A 66 1.25 -10.57 6.47
C PRO A 66 0.17 -11.65 6.42
N THR A 67 0.40 -12.72 7.18
CA THR A 67 -0.65 -13.66 7.57
C THR A 67 -1.40 -13.14 8.80
N GLN A 68 -2.37 -13.93 9.29
CA GLN A 68 -2.99 -13.66 10.58
C GLN A 68 -2.01 -13.81 11.76
N GLU A 69 -0.99 -14.66 11.62
CA GLU A 69 0.00 -14.93 12.66
C GLU A 69 1.05 -13.82 12.75
N THR A 70 1.40 -13.22 11.61
CA THR A 70 2.36 -12.10 11.48
C THR A 70 1.66 -10.75 11.32
N ALA A 71 0.39 -10.68 11.73
CA ALA A 71 -0.45 -9.52 11.59
C ALA A 71 0.18 -8.25 12.19
N MET A 72 0.00 -7.13 11.50
CA MET A 72 0.46 -5.81 11.95
C MET A 72 -0.25 -5.39 13.25
N PRO A 73 0.42 -4.67 14.17
CA PRO A 73 -0.18 -4.19 15.41
C PRO A 73 -1.40 -3.30 15.19
N ASP A 74 -2.37 -3.34 16.10
CA ASP A 74 -3.58 -2.50 16.02
C ASP A 74 -3.27 -1.00 15.97
N ALA A 75 -2.18 -0.57 16.60
CA ALA A 75 -1.73 0.82 16.63
C ALA A 75 -1.49 1.44 15.23
N VAL A 76 -1.19 0.61 14.22
CA VAL A 76 -0.92 1.07 12.85
C VAL A 76 -1.93 0.54 11.84
N THR A 77 -2.90 -0.27 12.27
CA THR A 77 -3.95 -0.78 11.38
C THR A 77 -5.26 -0.03 11.55
N GLY A 78 -5.90 0.35 10.46
CA GLY A 78 -7.19 1.04 10.50
C GLY A 78 -8.08 0.71 9.31
N ALA A 79 -9.36 1.07 9.40
CA ALA A 79 -10.25 1.03 8.23
C ALA A 79 -9.70 2.00 7.17
N THR A 80 -9.78 1.61 5.89
CA THR A 80 -9.44 2.51 4.78
C THR A 80 -10.38 3.71 4.83
N PRO A 81 -9.88 4.95 4.95
CA PRO A 81 -10.72 6.13 4.97
C PRO A 81 -11.57 6.23 3.70
N PRO A 82 -12.86 6.60 3.79
CA PRO A 82 -13.75 6.68 2.62
C PRO A 82 -13.51 7.94 1.75
N GLY A 83 -12.64 8.84 2.18
CA GLY A 83 -12.33 10.11 1.52
C GLY A 83 -11.20 10.83 2.26
N SER A 84 -11.15 12.16 2.16
CA SER A 84 -10.14 12.99 2.83
C SER A 84 -10.09 12.73 4.34
N PHE A 85 -8.90 12.59 4.88
CA PHE A 85 -8.67 12.29 6.29
C PHE A 85 -7.37 12.93 6.78
N LEU A 86 -7.26 13.11 8.08
CA LEU A 86 -6.04 13.55 8.75
C LEU A 86 -5.48 12.38 9.58
N LEU A 87 -4.26 11.95 9.27
CA LEU A 87 -3.52 11.00 10.09
C LEU A 87 -2.56 11.75 11.02
N LYS A 88 -2.79 11.66 12.33
CA LYS A 88 -1.82 12.10 13.34
C LYS A 88 -1.04 10.89 13.82
N THR A 89 0.28 10.92 13.62
CA THR A 89 1.17 9.81 13.97
C THR A 89 2.54 10.35 14.38
N ARG A 90 3.41 9.47 14.88
CA ARG A 90 4.78 9.78 15.26
C ARG A 90 5.66 8.57 15.00
N LEU A 91 6.94 8.79 14.77
CA LEU A 91 7.91 7.70 14.77
C LEU A 91 8.08 7.15 16.18
N ALA A 92 8.18 5.82 16.30
CA ALA A 92 8.44 5.17 17.57
C ALA A 92 9.91 5.26 17.97
N GLN A 93 10.81 5.33 16.98
CA GLN A 93 12.25 5.47 17.16
C GLN A 93 12.70 6.93 16.96
N GLU A 94 13.96 7.21 17.28
CA GLU A 94 14.56 8.51 17.01
C GLU A 94 14.47 8.82 15.51
N THR A 95 13.83 9.93 15.18
CA THR A 95 13.59 10.35 13.82
C THR A 95 14.93 10.71 13.16
N PRO A 96 15.27 10.18 11.98
CA PRO A 96 16.42 10.66 11.22
C PRO A 96 16.25 12.12 10.79
N ASN A 97 17.35 12.88 10.67
CA ASN A 97 17.28 14.29 10.23
C ASN A 97 16.57 14.45 8.88
N GLU A 98 16.82 13.50 7.97
CA GLU A 98 16.13 13.36 6.69
C GLU A 98 15.69 11.90 6.50
N PHE A 99 14.47 11.69 6.02
CA PHE A 99 13.90 10.38 5.72
C PHE A 99 12.90 10.50 4.57
N LYS A 100 12.49 9.38 3.96
CA LYS A 100 11.41 9.39 2.98
C LYS A 100 10.11 8.92 3.61
N ILE A 101 9.03 9.61 3.29
CA ILE A 101 7.68 9.12 3.54
C ILE A 101 7.11 8.55 2.25
N TRP A 102 6.38 7.46 2.38
CA TRP A 102 5.80 6.73 1.28
C TRP A 102 4.31 6.53 1.52
N PHE A 103 3.56 6.57 0.43
CA PHE A 103 2.15 6.30 0.41
C PHE A 103 1.84 5.40 -0.78
N GLU A 104 1.19 4.27 -0.53
CA GLU A 104 0.74 3.35 -1.58
C GLU A 104 -0.75 3.11 -1.46
N ILE A 105 -1.46 3.23 -2.58
CA ILE A 105 -2.90 3.01 -2.65
C ILE A 105 -3.28 2.19 -3.87
N ASN A 106 -4.30 1.34 -3.70
CA ASN A 106 -4.87 0.56 -4.79
C ASN A 106 -6.40 0.61 -4.68
N GLN A 107 -7.04 0.67 -5.84
CA GLN A 107 -8.46 0.42 -5.99
C GLN A 107 -8.61 -0.99 -6.56
N PRO A 108 -9.30 -1.91 -5.86
CA PRO A 108 -9.50 -3.24 -6.38
C PRO A 108 -10.45 -3.20 -7.59
N TRP A 109 -10.27 -4.13 -8.53
CA TRP A 109 -11.12 -4.25 -9.73
C TRP A 109 -11.16 -2.99 -10.62
N ASP A 110 -10.05 -2.25 -10.70
CA ASP A 110 -9.99 -1.00 -11.47
C ASP A 110 -9.55 -1.23 -12.92
N TRP A 111 -10.45 -1.71 -13.77
CA TRP A 111 -10.16 -2.00 -15.17
C TRP A 111 -10.15 -0.76 -16.06
N ASN A 112 -9.35 -0.81 -17.14
CA ASN A 112 -9.41 0.17 -18.22
C ASN A 112 -9.11 -0.50 -19.59
N ALA A 113 -8.99 0.31 -20.65
CA ALA A 113 -8.73 -0.20 -22.00
C ALA A 113 -7.42 -0.99 -22.15
N PHE A 114 -6.42 -0.73 -21.30
CA PHE A 114 -5.15 -1.44 -21.26
C PHE A 114 -5.14 -2.57 -20.21
N TRP A 115 -5.63 -2.29 -19.00
CA TRP A 115 -5.72 -3.21 -17.86
C TRP A 115 -7.08 -3.91 -17.85
N THR A 116 -7.28 -4.80 -18.82
CA THR A 116 -8.53 -5.55 -18.99
C THR A 116 -8.57 -6.78 -18.06
N ASN A 117 -9.76 -7.28 -17.76
CA ASN A 117 -9.94 -8.52 -16.99
C ASN A 117 -9.25 -9.75 -17.62
N ASN A 118 -9.01 -9.73 -18.93
CA ASN A 118 -8.42 -10.84 -19.69
C ASN A 118 -6.94 -10.61 -20.06
N LYS A 119 -6.29 -9.56 -19.57
CA LYS A 119 -4.88 -9.28 -19.89
C LYS A 119 -3.93 -10.37 -19.35
N TYR A 120 -4.19 -10.81 -18.12
CA TYR A 120 -3.51 -11.94 -17.48
C TYR A 120 -4.57 -12.93 -16.97
N PRO A 121 -5.09 -13.80 -17.86
CA PRO A 121 -6.26 -14.63 -17.58
C PRO A 121 -6.01 -15.71 -16.53
N ASP A 122 -4.75 -16.07 -16.28
CA ASP A 122 -4.39 -17.10 -15.30
C ASP A 122 -3.81 -16.51 -14.00
N ASP A 123 -3.75 -15.17 -13.88
CA ASP A 123 -3.19 -14.48 -12.73
C ASP A 123 -4.31 -14.00 -11.78
N GLU A 124 -4.59 -14.81 -10.77
CA GLU A 124 -5.62 -14.52 -9.77
C GLU A 124 -5.31 -13.26 -8.93
N ASN A 125 -4.03 -12.95 -8.72
CA ASN A 125 -3.64 -11.75 -7.98
C ASN A 125 -3.93 -10.50 -8.80
N TYR A 126 -3.54 -10.51 -10.08
CA TYR A 126 -3.86 -9.44 -11.03
C TYR A 126 -5.36 -9.16 -11.10
N LYS A 127 -6.20 -10.20 -11.26
CA LYS A 127 -7.66 -10.04 -11.44
C LYS A 127 -8.34 -9.30 -10.30
N THR A 128 -7.74 -9.27 -9.11
CA THR A 128 -8.30 -8.61 -7.93
C THR A 128 -7.99 -7.11 -7.88
N SER A 129 -6.95 -6.65 -8.58
CA SER A 129 -6.55 -5.24 -8.63
C SER A 129 -6.79 -4.61 -10.01
N SER A 130 -6.35 -5.28 -11.08
CA SER A 130 -6.35 -4.77 -12.47
C SER A 130 -5.35 -3.64 -12.68
N GLN A 131 -5.75 -2.37 -12.57
CA GLN A 131 -4.74 -1.32 -12.50
C GLN A 131 -3.88 -1.51 -11.24
N PRO A 132 -2.54 -1.41 -11.36
CA PRO A 132 -1.63 -1.57 -10.24
C PRO A 132 -1.83 -0.48 -9.17
N SER A 133 -1.29 -0.73 -7.98
CA SER A 133 -1.19 0.30 -6.93
C SER A 133 -0.39 1.51 -7.43
N LEU A 134 -0.75 2.71 -6.96
CA LEU A 134 0.03 3.92 -7.16
C LEU A 134 0.86 4.23 -5.93
N VAL A 135 2.09 4.69 -6.17
CA VAL A 135 3.10 4.94 -5.14
C VAL A 135 3.49 6.41 -5.19
N TYR A 136 3.39 7.07 -4.05
CA TYR A 136 3.74 8.46 -3.85
C TYR A 136 4.85 8.53 -2.80
N SER A 137 5.79 9.47 -2.96
CA SER A 137 6.86 9.67 -2.00
C SER A 137 7.37 11.10 -2.00
N SER A 138 7.93 11.52 -0.87
CA SER A 138 8.73 12.74 -0.72
C SER A 138 9.74 12.58 0.40
N THR A 139 10.83 13.33 0.32
CA THR A 139 11.80 13.46 1.42
C THR A 139 11.30 14.46 2.45
N ILE A 140 11.34 14.06 3.72
CA ILE A 140 11.00 14.87 4.89
C ILE A 140 12.29 15.29 5.58
N LYS A 141 12.37 16.57 5.95
CA LYS A 141 13.48 17.14 6.73
C LYS A 141 12.93 17.69 8.04
N GLN A 142 13.45 17.24 9.18
CA GLN A 142 12.92 17.59 10.50
C GLN A 142 12.95 19.08 10.81
N ASN A 143 13.96 19.79 10.34
CA ASN A 143 14.20 21.19 10.69
C ASN A 143 13.42 22.17 9.81
N THR A 144 12.29 21.74 9.23
CA THR A 144 11.44 22.58 8.37
C THR A 144 10.04 22.63 8.95
N SER A 145 9.45 23.82 8.96
CA SER A 145 8.02 24.01 9.27
C SER A 145 7.17 23.94 7.99
N GLU A 146 7.76 23.52 6.88
CA GLU A 146 7.12 23.50 5.57
C GLU A 146 6.23 22.27 5.42
N THR A 147 5.04 22.48 4.88
CA THR A 147 4.19 21.38 4.42
C THR A 147 4.88 20.73 3.22
N THR A 148 5.13 19.42 3.30
CA THR A 148 5.68 18.63 2.21
C THR A 148 4.57 17.90 1.49
N GLN A 149 4.44 18.12 0.18
CA GLN A 149 3.54 17.36 -0.68
C GLN A 149 4.22 16.07 -1.15
N LEU A 150 3.53 14.93 -1.11
CA LEU A 150 4.05 13.71 -1.76
C LEU A 150 3.73 13.76 -3.26
N VAL A 151 4.70 13.36 -4.07
CA VAL A 151 4.55 13.28 -5.52
C VAL A 151 4.36 11.84 -5.97
N LEU A 152 3.58 11.63 -7.04
CA LEU A 152 3.41 10.31 -7.66
C LEU A 152 4.74 9.89 -8.29
N VAL A 153 5.37 8.83 -7.77
CA VAL A 153 6.66 8.34 -8.24
C VAL A 153 6.55 7.14 -9.18
N GLY A 154 5.40 6.44 -9.18
CA GLY A 154 5.17 5.32 -10.08
C GLY A 154 4.01 4.43 -9.65
N HIS A 155 4.00 3.22 -10.18
CA HIS A 155 3.06 2.17 -9.83
C HIS A 155 3.77 0.87 -9.42
N GLY A 156 3.15 0.08 -8.56
CA GLY A 156 3.68 -1.23 -8.13
C GLY A 156 3.57 -2.31 -9.20
N HIS A 157 4.13 -3.49 -8.93
CA HIS A 157 3.99 -4.64 -9.82
C HIS A 157 2.53 -5.15 -9.86
N TYR A 158 1.98 -5.36 -11.07
CA TYR A 158 0.54 -5.59 -11.31
C TYR A 158 -0.06 -6.82 -10.59
N ASN A 159 0.76 -7.81 -10.25
CA ASN A 159 0.34 -9.01 -9.49
C ASN A 159 1.03 -9.12 -8.12
N GLY A 160 1.88 -8.15 -7.78
CA GLY A 160 2.65 -8.08 -6.55
C GLY A 160 3.72 -9.16 -6.35
N LYS A 161 4.35 -9.62 -7.43
CA LYS A 161 5.49 -10.54 -7.38
C LYS A 161 6.76 -9.92 -6.78
N ASP A 162 6.92 -8.61 -6.91
CA ASP A 162 8.06 -7.85 -6.39
C ASP A 162 7.64 -6.44 -5.94
N GLY A 163 8.56 -5.74 -5.28
CA GLY A 163 8.41 -4.36 -4.81
C GLY A 163 8.86 -3.29 -5.80
N SER A 164 8.95 -3.61 -7.10
CA SER A 164 9.41 -2.63 -8.09
C SER A 164 8.45 -1.44 -8.23
N ILE A 165 9.02 -0.28 -8.53
CA ILE A 165 8.28 0.94 -8.86
C ILE A 165 8.48 1.22 -10.34
N ASN A 166 7.41 1.09 -11.13
CA ASN A 166 7.42 1.41 -12.54
C ASN A 166 6.98 2.86 -12.77
N THR A 167 7.80 3.64 -13.46
CA THR A 167 7.58 5.07 -13.72
C THR A 167 6.73 5.34 -14.95
N ASP A 168 6.48 4.35 -15.81
CA ASP A 168 5.58 4.50 -16.96
C ASP A 168 4.12 4.46 -16.51
N LEU A 169 3.52 5.65 -16.44
CA LEU A 169 2.13 5.84 -16.06
C LEU A 169 1.20 5.99 -17.28
N SER A 170 1.67 5.76 -18.51
CA SER A 170 0.90 6.00 -19.75
C SER A 170 -0.38 5.17 -19.84
N THR A 171 -0.39 4.01 -19.16
CA THR A 171 -1.50 3.07 -19.16
C THR A 171 -2.46 3.24 -17.99
N ILE A 172 -2.13 4.11 -17.03
CA ILE A 172 -2.92 4.36 -15.82
C ILE A 172 -3.91 5.50 -16.08
N THR A 173 -5.18 5.25 -15.79
CA THR A 173 -6.30 6.17 -15.98
C THR A 173 -7.00 6.46 -14.65
N THR A 174 -8.07 5.73 -14.32
CA THR A 174 -8.92 5.95 -13.13
C THR A 174 -8.17 5.87 -11.82
N ALA A 175 -7.12 5.03 -11.71
CA ALA A 175 -6.33 4.95 -10.49
C ALA A 175 -5.66 6.28 -10.11
N LYS A 176 -5.31 7.16 -11.07
CA LYS A 176 -4.76 8.50 -10.78
C LYS A 176 -5.77 9.43 -10.11
N MET A 177 -7.06 9.14 -10.21
CA MET A 177 -8.13 9.95 -9.63
C MET A 177 -8.46 9.56 -8.18
N ILE A 178 -7.84 8.50 -7.65
CA ILE A 178 -8.08 8.05 -6.26
C ILE A 178 -7.57 9.10 -5.26
N THR A 179 -6.49 9.81 -5.60
CA THR A 179 -5.82 10.74 -4.67
C THR A 179 -5.51 12.05 -5.37
N GLU A 180 -6.13 13.12 -4.90
CA GLU A 180 -5.91 14.48 -5.40
C GLU A 180 -4.61 15.09 -4.86
N SER A 181 -4.39 15.00 -3.54
CA SER A 181 -3.17 15.45 -2.89
C SER A 181 -2.88 14.66 -1.62
N ILE A 182 -1.61 14.66 -1.22
CA ILE A 182 -1.13 14.11 0.04
C ILE A 182 -0.13 15.10 0.60
N GLU A 183 -0.39 15.60 1.79
CA GLU A 183 0.42 16.61 2.46
C GLU A 183 0.84 16.12 3.83
N VAL A 184 2.09 16.40 4.19
CA VAL A 184 2.70 16.03 5.46
C VAL A 184 3.25 17.29 6.10
N LYS A 185 2.95 17.45 7.39
CA LYS A 185 3.46 18.53 8.21
C LYS A 185 4.04 17.94 9.49
N ILE A 186 5.25 18.36 9.83
CA ILE A 186 5.88 18.04 11.12
C ILE A 186 5.40 19.08 12.14
N GLU A 187 4.97 18.62 13.31
CA GLU A 187 4.53 19.44 14.44
C GLU A 187 5.51 19.34 15.63
#